data_AF-A0A354BII7-F1
#
_entry.id   AF-A0A354BII7-F1
#
_cell.length_a   1.000
_cell.length_b   1.000
_cell.length_c   1.000
_cell.angle_alpha   90.00
_cell.angle_beta   90.00
_cell.angle_gamma   90.00
#
_symmetry.space_group_name_H-M   'P 1'
#
loop_
_entity.id
_entity.type
_entity.pdbx_description
1 polymer ?
#
loop_
_entity_poly.entity_id
_entity_poly.type
_entity_poly.pdbx_seq_one_letter_code
_entity_poly.pdbx_strand_id
1 'polypeptide(L)'
;WFLMVFGLIFEVPLALTLMAKLGWVDAPFLIQYWKWALLGSFVIAAILTPTPDPFNQTLMAGPMFLLYWVGIFGAKVFGKKTAAESDQASVPTAAMAGSGVGGNAAGMVMPNASTGEDYVGVPGGRPR
;
A
#
# COMPACT_ATOMS: atom_id res chain seq x y z
N TRP A 1 10.97 -9.28 -32.08
CA TRP A 1 11.22 -8.89 -30.68
C TRP A 1 10.01 -8.22 -30.04
N PHE A 2 9.61 -7.01 -30.48
CA PHE A 2 8.50 -6.27 -29.86
C PHE A 2 7.20 -7.08 -29.74
N LEU A 3 6.80 -7.80 -30.79
CA LEU A 3 5.59 -8.64 -30.76
C LEU A 3 5.61 -9.74 -29.68
N MET A 4 6.79 -10.29 -29.36
CA MET A 4 6.92 -11.30 -28.30
C MET A 4 6.68 -10.66 -26.92
N VAL A 5 7.25 -9.47 -26.71
CA VAL A 5 7.08 -8.70 -25.46
C VAL A 5 5.62 -8.24 -25.29
N PHE A 6 5.00 -7.74 -26.36
CA PHE A 6 3.57 -7.39 -26.33
C PHE A 6 2.70 -8.60 -26.02
N GLY A 7 2.95 -9.75 -26.65
CA GLY A 7 2.23 -11.00 -26.37
C GLY A 7 2.35 -11.42 -24.90
N LEU A 8 3.54 -11.32 -24.31
CA LEU A 8 3.76 -11.59 -22.89
C LEU A 8 2.97 -10.64 -21.98
N ILE A 9 2.83 -9.37 -22.37
CA ILE A 9 2.07 -8.39 -21.58
C ILE A 9 0.57 -8.67 -21.67
N PHE A 10 0.06 -9.14 -22.81
CA PHE A 10 -1.33 -9.60 -22.92
C PHE A 10 -1.63 -10.81 -22.01
N GLU A 11 -0.62 -11.53 -21.52
CA GLU A 11 -0.80 -12.60 -20.53
C GLU A 11 -1.14 -12.04 -19.13
N VAL A 12 -0.64 -10.86 -18.78
CA VAL A 12 -0.86 -10.23 -17.45
C VAL A 12 -2.34 -10.08 -17.09
N PRO A 13 -3.23 -9.48 -17.93
CA PRO A 13 -4.64 -9.39 -17.61
C PRO A 13 -5.30 -10.76 -17.47
N LEU A 14 -4.93 -11.74 -18.30
CA LEU A 14 -5.45 -13.11 -18.18
C LEU A 14 -5.01 -13.74 -16.85
N ALA A 15 -3.74 -13.62 -16.50
CA ALA A 15 -3.19 -14.11 -15.23
C ALA A 15 -3.90 -13.46 -14.03
N LEU A 16 -4.13 -12.14 -14.04
CA LEU A 16 -4.88 -11.43 -13.01
C LEU A 16 -6.31 -11.97 -12.85
N THR A 17 -7.02 -12.19 -13.96
CA THR A 17 -8.37 -12.77 -13.90
C THR A 17 -8.39 -14.19 -13.36
N LEU A 18 -7.40 -15.01 -13.70
CA LEU A 18 -7.26 -16.37 -13.17
C LEU A 18 -6.95 -16.36 -11.67
N MET A 19 -6.01 -15.50 -11.24
CA MET A 19 -5.65 -15.34 -9.83
C MET A 19 -6.84 -14.87 -8.99
N ALA A 20 -7.64 -13.94 -9.52
CA ALA A 20 -8.85 -13.48 -8.87
C ALA A 20 -9.94 -14.57 -8.81
N LYS A 21 -10.05 -15.40 -9.83
CA LYS A 21 -10.93 -16.57 -9.83
C LYS A 21 -10.51 -17.62 -8.79
N LEU A 22 -9.20 -17.78 -8.57
CA LEU A 22 -8.60 -18.63 -7.54
C LEU A 22 -8.76 -18.05 -6.12
N GLY A 23 -9.08 -16.76 -5.98
CA GLY A 23 -9.23 -16.06 -4.71
C GLY A 23 -7.90 -15.63 -4.07
N TRP A 24 -6.79 -15.63 -4.83
CA TRP A 24 -5.50 -15.15 -4.34
C TRP A 24 -5.35 -13.63 -4.37
N VAL A 25 -6.18 -12.96 -5.16
CA VAL A 25 -6.05 -11.54 -5.49
C VAL A 25 -7.43 -10.91 -5.57
N ASP A 26 -7.69 -9.90 -4.74
CA ASP A 26 -9.00 -9.23 -4.65
C ASP A 26 -9.02 -7.93 -5.47
N ALA A 27 -10.09 -7.67 -6.23
CA ALA A 27 -10.23 -6.48 -7.08
C ALA A 27 -9.91 -5.12 -6.39
N PRO A 28 -10.38 -4.83 -5.15
CA PRO A 28 -10.05 -3.58 -4.47
C PRO A 28 -8.56 -3.51 -4.08
N PHE A 29 -7.90 -4.64 -3.84
CA PHE A 29 -6.46 -4.68 -3.62
C PHE A 29 -5.72 -4.22 -4.86
N LEU A 30 -6.01 -4.73 -6.07
CA LEU A 30 -5.36 -4.23 -7.29
C LEU A 30 -5.60 -2.73 -7.49
N ILE A 31 -6.82 -2.25 -7.24
CA ILE A 31 -7.14 -0.83 -7.36
C ILE A 31 -6.30 0.01 -6.40
N GLN A 32 -6.00 -0.45 -5.19
CA GLN A 32 -5.12 0.25 -4.26
C GLN A 32 -3.66 0.30 -4.76
N TYR A 33 -3.19 -0.72 -5.49
CA TYR A 33 -1.84 -0.82 -6.02
C TYR A 33 -1.66 -0.23 -7.43
N TRP A 34 -2.65 0.53 -7.93
CA TRP A 34 -2.60 1.16 -9.25
C TRP A 34 -1.34 1.99 -9.53
N LYS A 35 -0.78 2.63 -8.51
CA LYS A 35 0.47 3.43 -8.60
C LYS A 35 1.68 2.55 -8.93
N TRP A 36 1.71 1.32 -8.42
CA TRP A 36 2.78 0.36 -8.70
C TRP A 36 2.68 -0.20 -10.12
N ALA A 37 1.46 -0.44 -10.61
CA ALA A 37 1.24 -0.81 -12.01
C ALA A 37 1.63 0.32 -12.97
N LEU A 38 1.31 1.57 -12.63
CA LEU A 38 1.76 2.74 -13.38
C LEU A 38 3.30 2.80 -13.41
N LEU A 39 3.96 2.69 -12.25
CA LEU A 39 5.43 2.68 -12.18
C LEU A 39 6.03 1.53 -13.00
N GLY A 40 5.49 0.31 -12.90
CA GLY A 40 5.94 -0.85 -13.66
C GLY A 40 5.80 -0.66 -15.18
N SER A 41 4.71 -0.05 -15.63
CA SER A 41 4.50 0.26 -17.06
C SER A 41 5.55 1.25 -17.60
N PHE A 42 5.94 2.24 -16.80
CA PHE A 42 7.02 3.17 -17.15
C PHE A 42 8.40 2.50 -17.16
N VAL A 43 8.67 1.59 -16.22
CA VAL A 43 9.94 0.83 -16.19
C VAL A 43 10.06 -0.04 -17.43
N ILE A 44 9.00 -0.77 -17.81
CA ILE A 44 8.99 -1.58 -19.04
C ILE A 44 9.19 -0.69 -20.26
N ALA A 45 8.46 0.44 -20.35
CA ALA A 45 8.62 1.39 -21.43
C ALA A 45 10.06 1.92 -21.52
N ALA A 46 10.68 2.27 -20.39
CA ALA A 46 12.05 2.76 -20.33
C ALA A 46 13.09 1.72 -20.78
N ILE A 47 12.87 0.42 -20.51
CA ILE A 47 13.74 -0.66 -21.00
C ILE A 47 13.59 -0.85 -22.51
N LEU A 48 12.36 -0.72 -23.03
CA LEU A 48 12.08 -0.84 -24.46
C LEU A 48 12.57 0.37 -25.26
N THR A 49 12.56 1.58 -24.67
CA THR A 49 13.04 2.81 -25.30
C THR A 49 14.50 3.08 -24.93
N PRO A 50 15.47 2.99 -25.86
CA PRO A 50 16.87 3.25 -25.55
C PRO A 50 17.19 4.72 -25.22
N THR A 51 16.29 5.66 -25.56
CA THR A 51 16.50 7.11 -25.42
C THR A 51 15.47 7.69 -24.45
N PRO A 52 15.47 7.30 -23.16
CA PRO A 52 14.35 7.49 -22.23
C PRO A 52 13.69 8.88 -22.32
N ASP A 53 12.59 8.95 -23.09
CA ASP A 53 11.89 10.18 -23.46
C ASP A 53 10.48 10.17 -22.85
N PRO A 54 10.12 11.09 -21.94
CA PRO A 54 8.86 11.02 -21.18
C PRO A 54 7.60 10.95 -22.06
N PHE A 55 7.60 11.62 -23.21
CA PHE A 55 6.46 11.63 -24.14
C PHE A 55 6.29 10.28 -24.82
N ASN A 56 7.36 9.75 -25.42
CA ASN A 56 7.35 8.44 -26.06
C ASN A 56 7.14 7.30 -25.05
N GLN A 57 7.69 7.44 -23.85
CA GLN A 57 7.46 6.50 -22.74
C GLN A 57 5.99 6.47 -22.33
N THR A 58 5.33 7.62 -22.21
CA THR A 58 3.91 7.66 -21.85
C THR A 58 3.03 7.05 -22.95
N LEU A 59 3.36 7.27 -24.23
CA LEU A 59 2.67 6.62 -25.36
C LEU A 59 2.79 5.09 -25.34
N MET A 60 3.93 4.55 -24.91
CA MET A 60 4.15 3.10 -24.73
C MET A 60 3.55 2.55 -23.44
N ALA A 61 3.67 3.28 -22.34
CA ALA A 61 3.14 2.90 -21.03
C ALA A 61 1.60 2.98 -21.00
N GLY A 62 1.00 3.87 -21.78
CA GLY A 62 -0.45 4.03 -21.90
C GLY A 62 -1.20 2.71 -22.19
N PRO A 63 -0.91 1.99 -23.29
CA PRO A 63 -1.56 0.72 -23.57
C PRO A 63 -1.27 -0.36 -22.51
N MET A 64 -0.09 -0.34 -21.89
CA MET A 64 0.28 -1.26 -20.80
C MET A 64 -0.56 -1.02 -19.54
N PHE A 65 -0.71 0.24 -19.16
CA PHE A 65 -1.54 0.65 -18.04
C PHE A 65 -3.02 0.37 -18.30
N LEU A 66 -3.47 0.53 -19.54
CA LEU A 66 -4.83 0.17 -19.95
C LEU A 66 -5.09 -1.33 -19.78
N LEU A 67 -4.14 -2.18 -20.18
CA LEU A 67 -4.22 -3.64 -19.99
C LEU A 67 -4.37 -4.03 -18.53
N TYR A 68 -3.67 -3.32 -17.63
CA TYR A 68 -3.83 -3.53 -16.18
C TYR A 68 -5.26 -3.22 -15.71
N TRP A 69 -5.85 -2.11 -16.16
CA TRP A 69 -7.25 -1.77 -15.87
C TRP A 69 -8.24 -2.81 -16.41
N VAL A 70 -7.99 -3.33 -17.61
CA VAL A 70 -8.78 -4.44 -18.18
C VAL A 70 -8.66 -5.69 -17.31
N GLY A 71 -7.46 -6.02 -16.83
CA GLY A 71 -7.22 -7.11 -15.90
C GLY A 71 -7.98 -6.95 -14.57
N ILE A 72 -7.99 -5.74 -13.99
CA ILE A 72 -8.78 -5.42 -12.79
C ILE A 72 -10.27 -5.61 -13.05
N PHE A 73 -10.75 -5.12 -14.19
CA PHE A 73 -12.17 -5.25 -14.54
C PHE A 73 -12.56 -6.72 -14.68
N GLY A 74 -11.73 -7.52 -15.35
CA GLY A 74 -11.91 -8.97 -15.43
C GLY A 74 -11.87 -9.64 -14.06
N ALA A 75 -10.90 -9.29 -13.21
CA ALA A 75 -10.82 -9.78 -11.83
C ALA A 75 -12.06 -9.42 -11.01
N LYS A 76 -12.66 -8.25 -11.22
CA LYS A 76 -13.89 -7.81 -10.55
C LYS A 76 -15.13 -8.57 -11.04
N VAL A 77 -15.20 -8.89 -12.32
CA VAL A 77 -16.34 -9.61 -12.93
C VAL A 77 -16.27 -11.12 -12.64
N PHE A 78 -15.07 -11.71 -12.69
CA PHE A 78 -14.85 -13.15 -12.55
C PHE A 78 -14.37 -13.58 -11.15
N GLY A 79 -13.91 -12.63 -10.33
CA GLY A 79 -13.43 -12.88 -8.97
C GLY A 79 -14.58 -13.21 -8.03
N LYS A 80 -14.42 -14.32 -7.30
CA LYS A 80 -15.35 -14.72 -6.25
C LYS A 80 -14.97 -13.89 -5.01
N LYS A 81 -15.96 -13.31 -4.32
CA LYS A 81 -15.74 -12.61 -3.03
C LYS A 81 -15.07 -13.58 -2.06
N THR A 82 -13.76 -13.51 -1.89
CA THR A 82 -13.07 -14.27 -0.85
C THR A 82 -11.97 -13.37 -0.32
N ALA A 83 -12.22 -12.91 0.91
CA ALA A 83 -11.29 -12.16 1.71
C ALA A 83 -9.97 -12.94 1.86
N ALA A 84 -8.87 -12.31 1.45
CA ALA A 84 -7.51 -12.63 1.88
C ALA A 84 -6.65 -11.43 1.42
N GLU A 85 -6.20 -10.53 2.29
CA GLU A 85 -5.20 -10.71 3.35
C GLU A 85 -3.84 -11.16 2.79
N SER A 86 -2.95 -10.17 2.74
CA SER A 86 -1.48 -10.23 2.83
C SER A 86 -0.74 -11.40 2.18
N ASP A 87 0.17 -11.08 1.26
CA ASP A 87 1.63 -11.13 1.49
C ASP A 87 2.38 -11.26 0.16
N GLN A 88 3.25 -10.28 -0.12
CA GLN A 88 4.51 -10.40 -0.88
C GLN A 88 4.97 -9.03 -1.39
N ALA A 89 5.61 -8.28 -0.50
CA ALA A 89 6.86 -7.58 -0.77
C ALA A 89 7.48 -7.19 0.57
N SER A 90 7.94 -8.21 1.28
CA SER A 90 8.99 -8.08 2.26
C SER A 90 10.21 -7.42 1.62
N VAL A 91 10.47 -6.16 1.99
CA VAL A 91 11.83 -5.61 2.00
C VAL A 91 12.05 -5.04 3.39
N PRO A 92 12.86 -5.70 4.25
CA PRO A 92 13.20 -5.19 5.56
C PRO A 92 14.16 -4.00 5.37
N THR A 93 13.64 -2.78 5.30
CA THR A 93 14.45 -1.55 5.33
C THR A 93 14.65 -0.99 6.75
N ALA A 94 14.31 -1.76 7.79
CA ALA A 94 14.33 -1.28 9.18
C ALA A 94 15.56 -1.72 10.01
N ALA A 95 16.49 -2.50 9.45
CA ALA A 95 17.63 -3.04 10.21
C ALA A 95 18.88 -2.14 10.24
N MET A 96 18.83 -0.92 9.71
CA MET A 96 20.02 -0.07 9.58
C MET A 96 19.74 1.42 9.78
N ALA A 97 19.32 1.81 10.99
CA ALA A 97 19.59 3.15 11.53
C ALA A 97 19.24 3.24 13.03
N GLY A 98 20.27 3.41 13.85
CA GLY A 98 20.18 4.34 14.98
C GLY A 98 19.56 3.83 16.29
N SER A 99 20.43 3.26 17.12
CA SER A 99 20.39 3.38 18.58
C SER A 99 19.95 4.78 19.06
N GLY A 100 18.92 4.84 19.90
CA GLY A 100 18.44 6.07 20.53
C GLY A 100 17.55 5.76 21.75
N VAL A 101 18.18 5.77 22.92
CA VAL A 101 17.63 5.54 24.27
C VAL A 101 16.82 6.75 24.77
N GLY A 102 15.74 6.48 25.53
CA GLY A 102 15.03 7.42 26.42
C GLY A 102 13.52 7.46 26.12
N GLY A 103 12.57 7.12 26.99
CA GLY A 103 12.53 7.13 28.44
C GLY A 103 11.54 8.19 28.92
N ASN A 104 10.27 7.83 29.18
CA ASN A 104 9.57 8.25 30.40
C ASN A 104 8.37 7.33 30.73
N ALA A 105 8.45 6.72 31.90
CA ALA A 105 7.31 6.21 32.61
C ALA A 105 6.71 7.39 33.40
N ALA A 106 5.60 7.96 32.94
CA ALA A 106 4.83 8.94 33.72
C ALA A 106 3.40 9.06 33.17
N GLY A 107 2.64 7.97 33.27
CA GLY A 107 1.23 7.94 32.85
C GLY A 107 0.36 6.97 33.65
N MET A 108 0.81 6.52 34.83
CA MET A 108 0.04 5.59 35.64
C MET A 108 -0.74 6.35 36.72
N VAL A 109 -1.90 6.87 36.32
CA VAL A 109 -2.93 7.35 37.24
C VAL A 109 -3.58 6.13 37.88
N MET A 110 -3.34 5.91 39.18
CA MET A 110 -4.11 4.95 39.97
C MET A 110 -5.30 5.64 40.65
N PRO A 111 -6.48 5.00 40.69
CA PRO A 111 -7.65 5.50 41.39
C PRO A 111 -7.55 5.35 42.92
N ASN A 112 -8.06 6.38 43.59
CA ASN A 112 -8.10 6.63 45.04
C ASN A 112 -8.67 5.44 45.85
N ALA A 113 -7.91 5.00 46.86
CA ALA A 113 -8.40 4.18 47.95
C ALA A 113 -7.89 4.76 49.27
N SER A 114 -8.79 5.47 49.96
CA SER A 114 -8.80 5.64 51.42
C SER A 114 -7.49 6.10 52.08
N THR A 115 -7.28 7.40 52.08
CA THR A 115 -6.58 8.08 53.17
C THR A 115 -7.40 9.30 53.55
N GLY A 116 -8.10 9.17 54.68
CA GLY A 116 -8.64 10.33 55.37
C GLY A 116 -7.49 11.21 55.84
N GLU A 117 -7.84 12.47 56.10
CA GLU A 117 -7.00 13.44 56.80
C GLU A 117 -5.89 14.04 55.95
N ASP A 118 -6.24 14.96 55.04
CA ASP A 118 -5.34 16.06 54.59
C ASP A 118 -6.12 17.18 53.85
N TYR A 119 -7.32 17.52 54.33
CA TYR A 119 -7.98 18.78 53.95
C TYR A 119 -7.41 19.94 54.79
N VAL A 120 -6.19 20.35 54.48
CA VAL A 120 -5.55 21.53 55.06
C VAL A 120 -5.28 22.56 53.97
N GLY A 121 -6.06 23.65 54.02
CA GLY A 121 -5.60 25.00 53.69
C GLY A 121 -5.37 25.35 52.22
N VAL A 122 -6.43 25.70 51.50
CA VAL A 122 -6.31 26.57 50.31
C VAL A 122 -7.28 27.75 50.44
N PRO A 123 -6.81 28.93 50.85
CA PRO A 123 -7.56 30.18 50.69
C PRO A 123 -7.51 30.63 49.22
N GLY A 124 -8.49 30.16 48.43
CA GLY A 124 -8.72 30.62 47.06
C GLY A 124 -9.59 31.88 47.04
N GLY A 125 -9.02 32.97 46.53
CA GLY A 125 -9.64 34.31 46.47
C GLY A 125 -10.96 34.37 45.69
N ARG A 126 -11.80 35.32 46.11
CA ARG A 126 -13.14 35.59 45.55
C ARG A 126 -13.06 36.22 44.16
N PRO A 127 -13.97 35.89 43.24
CA PRO A 127 -14.22 36.70 42.05
C PRO A 127 -15.07 37.94 42.40
N ARG A 128 -14.62 39.11 41.99
CA ARG A 128 -15.45 40.28 41.69
C ARG A 128 -15.04 40.81 40.33
#